data_AF-A0A519C083-F1
#
_entry.id   AF-A0A519C083-F1
#
_cell.length_a   1.000
_cell.length_b   1.000
_cell.length_c   1.000
_cell.angle_alpha   90.00
_cell.angle_beta   90.00
_cell.angle_gamma   90.00
#
_symmetry.space_group_name_H-M   'P 1'
#
loop_
_entity.id
_entity.type
_entity.pdbx_description
1 polymer ?
#
loop_
_entity_poly.entity_id
_entity_poly.type
_entity_poly.pdbx_seq_one_letter_code
_entity_poly.pdbx_strand_id
1 'polypeptide(L)'
;MQWPGTGDPRRRKKTIKFLIILLIIGVTVGVSSSVIQGFLGQSDPLKVCIENRNTPYKMSVTLELYVDGNKAAIPANIGFGDSLGDDLLSSDCQRTIYTLTDDGTIYVEWEEEYPFEVGHFLWIWEFPMKDMDESKSRIIVDGKESDRFIHALLKDGSVYRAELYSEGFDESQESDFLPPDL
;
A
#
# COMPACT_ATOMS: atom_id res chain seq x y z
N MET A 1 19.27 22.91 -40.41
CA MET A 1 19.43 21.45 -40.26
C MET A 1 18.78 20.78 -41.47
N GLN A 2 19.56 20.16 -42.35
CA GLN A 2 19.07 19.43 -43.53
C GLN A 2 18.85 17.96 -43.15
N TRP A 3 17.60 17.51 -43.20
CA TRP A 3 17.24 16.11 -42.97
C TRP A 3 17.81 15.21 -44.08
N PRO A 4 18.53 14.11 -43.76
CA PRO A 4 19.06 13.20 -44.76
C PRO A 4 17.92 12.63 -45.61
N GLY A 5 17.99 12.79 -46.94
CA GLY A 5 17.02 12.19 -47.88
C GLY A 5 15.85 13.07 -48.36
N THR A 6 15.86 14.39 -48.09
CA THR A 6 14.78 15.31 -48.54
C THR A 6 15.08 16.11 -49.82
N GLY A 7 16.25 15.94 -50.43
CA GLY A 7 16.69 16.71 -51.61
C GLY A 7 15.99 16.35 -52.94
N ASP A 8 15.33 15.20 -53.04
CA ASP A 8 14.58 14.77 -54.23
C ASP A 8 13.07 14.73 -53.92
N PRO A 9 12.22 15.52 -54.63
CA PRO A 9 10.78 15.63 -54.35
C PRO A 9 10.01 14.31 -54.51
N ARG A 10 10.47 13.37 -55.36
CA ARG A 10 9.81 12.06 -55.52
C ARG A 10 10.12 11.11 -54.37
N ARG A 11 11.33 11.15 -53.82
CA ARG A 11 11.73 10.35 -52.65
C ARG A 11 11.15 10.92 -51.35
N ARG A 12 11.08 12.24 -51.21
CA ARG A 12 10.51 12.95 -50.05
C ARG A 12 9.06 12.54 -49.77
N LYS A 13 8.23 12.37 -50.80
CA LYS A 13 6.82 11.96 -50.64
C LYS A 13 6.68 10.52 -50.10
N LYS A 14 7.63 9.63 -50.41
CA LYS A 14 7.67 8.27 -49.87
C LYS A 14 8.14 8.25 -48.42
N THR A 15 9.21 8.99 -48.10
CA THR A 15 9.74 9.05 -46.73
C THR A 15 8.75 9.67 -45.75
N ILE A 16 8.04 10.73 -46.15
CA ILE A 16 6.98 11.33 -45.33
C ILE A 16 5.82 10.36 -45.09
N LYS A 17 5.40 9.60 -46.10
CA LYS A 17 4.37 8.55 -45.92
C LYS A 17 4.80 7.49 -44.90
N PHE A 18 6.05 7.02 -44.96
CA PHE A 18 6.57 6.06 -43.99
C PHE A 18 6.60 6.60 -42.57
N LEU A 19 7.04 7.85 -42.38
CA LEU A 19 7.06 8.50 -41.07
C LEU A 19 5.66 8.69 -40.48
N ILE A 20 4.68 9.05 -41.30
CA ILE A 20 3.27 9.17 -40.86
C ILE A 20 2.72 7.80 -40.42
N ILE A 21 3.01 6.73 -41.17
CA ILE A 21 2.55 5.38 -40.80
C ILE A 21 3.19 4.93 -39.48
N LEU A 22 4.50 5.15 -39.30
CA LEU A 22 5.19 4.84 -38.05
C LEU A 22 4.64 5.64 -36.86
N LEU A 23 4.32 6.92 -37.06
CA LEU A 23 3.74 7.77 -36.03
C LEU A 23 2.33 7.29 -35.64
N ILE A 24 1.49 6.90 -36.60
CA ILE A 24 0.15 6.37 -36.32
C ILE A 24 0.23 5.05 -35.54
N ILE A 25 1.13 4.13 -35.93
CA ILE A 25 1.32 2.86 -35.22
C ILE A 25 1.84 3.12 -33.80
N GLY A 26 2.81 4.02 -33.64
CA GLY A 26 3.33 4.39 -32.32
C GLY A 26 2.28 5.00 -31.40
N VAL A 27 1.45 5.92 -31.91
CA VAL A 27 0.37 6.55 -31.14
C VAL A 27 -0.73 5.54 -30.79
N THR A 28 -1.12 4.66 -31.72
CA THR A 28 -2.18 3.66 -31.47
C THR A 28 -1.78 2.64 -30.41
N VAL A 29 -0.55 2.12 -30.44
CA VAL A 29 -0.04 1.19 -29.42
C VAL A 29 0.15 1.91 -28.07
N GLY A 30 0.67 3.15 -28.08
CA GLY A 30 0.83 3.95 -26.88
C GLY A 30 -0.50 4.22 -26.17
N VAL A 31 -1.49 4.74 -26.89
CA VAL A 31 -2.81 5.09 -26.30
C VAL A 31 -3.55 3.86 -25.79
N SER A 32 -3.53 2.75 -26.53
CA SER A 32 -4.20 1.51 -26.10
C SER A 32 -3.58 0.92 -24.82
N SER A 33 -2.25 0.97 -24.68
CA SER A 33 -1.57 0.50 -23.46
C SER A 33 -1.92 1.33 -22.22
N SER A 34 -2.00 2.65 -22.33
CA SER A 34 -2.36 3.55 -21.22
C SER A 34 -3.81 3.40 -20.75
N VAL A 35 -4.75 3.09 -21.66
CA VAL A 35 -6.17 2.91 -21.28
C VAL A 35 -6.37 1.60 -20.53
N ILE A 36 -5.68 0.52 -20.92
CA ILE A 36 -5.80 -0.78 -20.24
C ILE A 36 -5.19 -0.72 -18.84
N GLN A 37 -4.05 -0.04 -18.66
CA GLN A 37 -3.46 0.16 -17.33
C GLN A 37 -4.35 1.03 -16.42
N GLY A 38 -4.99 2.06 -16.96
CA GLY A 38 -5.94 2.90 -16.21
C GLY A 38 -7.21 2.15 -15.76
N PHE A 39 -7.68 1.16 -16.55
CA PHE A 39 -8.84 0.35 -16.20
C PHE A 39 -8.50 -0.74 -15.17
N LEU A 40 -7.34 -1.39 -15.27
CA LEU A 40 -6.91 -2.42 -14.31
C LEU A 40 -6.59 -1.84 -12.92
N GLY A 41 -6.15 -0.58 -12.85
CA GLY A 41 -5.93 0.12 -11.59
C GLY A 41 -7.22 0.38 -10.77
N GLN A 42 -8.40 0.37 -11.40
CA GLN A 42 -9.69 0.59 -10.72
C GLN A 42 -10.21 -0.65 -9.97
N SER A 43 -9.58 -1.81 -10.15
CA SER A 43 -10.01 -3.10 -9.58
C SER A 43 -9.18 -3.54 -8.37
N ASP A 44 -8.08 -2.86 -8.07
CA ASP A 44 -7.22 -3.20 -6.93
C ASP A 44 -7.77 -2.50 -5.68
N PRO A 45 -8.35 -3.23 -4.69
CA PRO A 45 -8.90 -2.61 -3.49
C PRO A 45 -7.89 -1.75 -2.75
N LEU A 46 -6.59 -2.08 -2.81
CA LEU A 46 -5.57 -1.38 -2.04
C LEU A 46 -5.22 0.01 -2.59
N LYS A 47 -5.62 0.30 -3.84
CA LYS A 47 -5.21 1.53 -4.55
C LYS A 47 -6.37 2.48 -4.87
N VAL A 48 -7.60 2.12 -4.55
CA VAL A 48 -8.80 2.87 -4.97
C VAL A 48 -9.56 3.45 -3.79
N CYS A 49 -10.28 4.54 -4.07
CA CYS A 49 -11.19 5.17 -3.12
C CYS A 49 -12.58 4.50 -3.17
N ILE A 50 -13.27 4.44 -2.03
CA ILE A 50 -14.54 3.72 -1.87
C ILE A 50 -15.79 4.61 -1.76
N GLU A 51 -15.65 5.94 -1.68
CA GLU A 51 -16.76 6.87 -1.36
C GLU A 51 -17.96 6.74 -2.29
N ASN A 52 -17.73 6.37 -3.56
CA ASN A 52 -18.76 6.26 -4.58
C ASN A 52 -19.08 4.81 -4.97
N ARG A 53 -18.67 3.83 -4.16
CA ARG A 53 -18.82 2.40 -4.44
C ARG A 53 -19.82 1.78 -3.49
N ASN A 54 -20.48 0.71 -3.93
CA ASN A 54 -21.33 -0.09 -3.05
C ASN A 54 -20.47 -1.17 -2.38
N THR A 55 -20.21 -1.03 -1.08
CA THR A 55 -19.32 -1.91 -0.31
C THR A 55 -20.11 -2.82 0.66
N PRO A 56 -20.76 -3.89 0.20
CA PRO A 56 -21.48 -4.80 1.08
C PRO A 56 -20.54 -5.65 1.96
N TYR A 57 -19.29 -5.86 1.55
CA TYR A 57 -18.30 -6.55 2.36
C TYR A 57 -17.70 -5.57 3.37
N LYS A 58 -17.98 -5.77 4.64
CA LYS A 58 -17.51 -4.94 5.74
C LYS A 58 -16.96 -5.81 6.86
N MET A 59 -15.84 -5.39 7.43
CA MET A 59 -15.30 -5.99 8.64
C MET A 59 -14.62 -4.95 9.52
N SER A 60 -14.54 -5.26 10.81
CA SER A 60 -13.83 -4.48 11.81
C SER A 60 -12.89 -5.38 12.58
N VAL A 61 -11.63 -4.96 12.73
CA VAL A 61 -10.60 -5.70 13.46
C VAL A 61 -9.87 -4.74 14.39
N THR A 62 -9.31 -5.25 15.47
CA THR A 62 -8.51 -4.43 16.40
C THR A 62 -7.04 -4.80 16.25
N LEU A 63 -6.17 -3.80 16.10
CA LEU A 63 -4.72 -3.97 16.10
C LEU A 63 -4.11 -3.29 17.31
N GLU A 64 -3.34 -4.06 18.09
CA GLU A 64 -2.44 -3.55 19.12
C GLU A 64 -1.02 -3.55 18.56
N LEU A 65 -0.36 -2.39 18.53
CA LEU A 65 1.03 -2.29 18.09
C LEU A 65 1.96 -2.13 19.30
N TYR A 66 3.01 -2.93 19.33
CA TYR A 66 4.15 -2.79 20.24
C TYR A 66 5.41 -2.68 19.39
N VAL A 67 6.20 -1.63 19.63
CA VAL A 67 7.50 -1.41 19.00
C VAL A 67 8.54 -1.43 20.10
N ASP A 68 9.53 -2.32 19.98
CA ASP A 68 10.61 -2.47 20.98
C ASP A 68 10.06 -2.65 22.41
N GLY A 69 9.02 -3.49 22.53
CA GLY A 69 8.32 -3.77 23.80
C GLY A 69 7.36 -2.68 24.29
N ASN A 70 7.36 -1.49 23.67
CA ASN A 70 6.52 -0.38 24.08
C ASN A 70 5.25 -0.29 23.25
N LYS A 71 4.10 -0.09 23.89
CA LYS A 71 2.82 0.10 23.17
C LYS A 71 2.90 1.38 22.34
N ALA A 72 2.76 1.23 21.03
CA ALA A 72 2.73 2.34 20.08
C ALA A 72 1.28 2.74 19.77
N ALA A 73 1.05 4.04 19.62
CA ALA A 73 -0.26 4.55 19.22
C ALA A 73 -0.46 4.37 17.71
N ILE A 74 -1.65 3.91 17.33
CA ILE A 74 -2.08 3.89 15.93
C ILE A 74 -2.87 5.17 15.70
N PRO A 75 -2.48 6.03 14.74
CA PRO A 75 -3.19 7.28 14.51
C PRO A 75 -4.60 7.05 13.94
N ALA A 76 -5.48 7.99 14.26
CA ALA A 76 -6.78 8.10 13.60
C ALA A 76 -6.63 8.53 12.13
N ASN A 77 -7.65 8.26 11.33
CA ASN A 77 -7.75 8.68 9.93
C ASN A 77 -6.64 8.12 9.02
N ILE A 78 -6.05 6.96 9.34
CA ILE A 78 -5.24 6.24 8.36
C ILE A 78 -6.14 5.83 7.20
N GLY A 79 -5.63 5.92 5.96
CA GLY A 79 -6.37 5.54 4.77
C GLY A 79 -7.25 6.65 4.19
N PHE A 80 -7.15 7.89 4.70
CA PHE A 80 -7.78 9.06 4.09
C PHE A 80 -6.74 9.88 3.30
N GLY A 81 -7.17 10.53 2.21
CA GLY A 81 -6.29 11.18 1.22
C GLY A 81 -5.36 12.25 1.79
N ASP A 82 -5.79 12.95 2.83
CA ASP A 82 -5.01 14.00 3.50
C ASP A 82 -3.93 13.45 4.46
N SER A 83 -3.99 12.17 4.80
CA SER A 83 -3.26 11.65 5.98
C SER A 83 -1.80 11.31 5.72
N LEU A 84 -1.40 11.09 4.47
CA LEU A 84 -0.12 10.45 4.13
C LEU A 84 0.61 11.05 2.92
N GLY A 85 0.22 12.24 2.45
CA GLY A 85 0.97 12.94 1.41
C GLY A 85 0.98 12.25 0.03
N ASP A 86 0.01 11.38 -0.23
CA ASP A 86 -0.19 10.78 -1.55
C ASP A 86 -0.80 11.83 -2.48
N ASP A 87 0.04 12.65 -3.12
CA ASP A 87 -0.31 13.67 -4.12
C ASP A 87 -1.17 13.12 -5.30
N LEU A 88 -1.35 11.80 -5.38
CA LEU A 88 -2.17 11.12 -6.38
C LEU A 88 -3.62 10.94 -5.96
N LEU A 89 -3.95 11.07 -4.66
CA LEU A 89 -5.30 10.90 -4.15
C LEU A 89 -5.94 12.24 -3.84
N SER A 90 -7.23 12.35 -4.16
CA SER A 90 -8.02 13.53 -3.79
C SER A 90 -8.14 13.60 -2.26
N SER A 91 -8.22 14.82 -1.70
CA SER A 91 -8.41 15.05 -0.26
C SER A 91 -9.57 14.23 0.34
N ASP A 92 -10.59 13.98 -0.48
CA ASP A 92 -11.82 13.32 -0.08
C ASP A 92 -11.77 11.78 -0.27
N CYS A 93 -10.60 11.21 -0.57
CA CYS A 93 -10.44 9.77 -0.77
C CYS A 93 -10.40 9.03 0.57
N GLN A 94 -11.19 7.98 0.69
CA GLN A 94 -11.20 6.96 1.73
C GLN A 94 -10.80 5.63 1.07
N ARG A 95 -9.73 5.02 1.55
CA ARG A 95 -9.26 3.71 1.08
C ARG A 95 -10.11 2.58 1.66
N THR A 96 -9.93 1.38 1.13
CA THR A 96 -10.65 0.18 1.59
C THR A 96 -10.32 -0.22 3.01
N ILE A 97 -9.12 0.09 3.50
CA ILE A 97 -8.69 -0.15 4.88
C ILE A 97 -8.39 1.19 5.53
N TYR A 98 -9.02 1.48 6.67
CA TYR A 98 -8.88 2.77 7.33
C TYR A 98 -9.11 2.69 8.83
N THR A 99 -8.68 3.74 9.56
CA THR A 99 -9.01 3.95 10.98
C THR A 99 -9.84 5.21 11.13
N LEU A 100 -10.79 5.22 12.07
CA LEU A 100 -11.55 6.42 12.43
C LEU A 100 -11.02 7.08 13.70
N THR A 101 -10.46 6.27 14.59
CA THR A 101 -10.02 6.62 15.94
C THR A 101 -8.62 6.08 16.18
N ASP A 102 -8.01 6.51 17.28
CA ASP A 102 -6.65 6.14 17.72
C ASP A 102 -6.63 4.91 18.67
N ASP A 103 -7.76 4.22 18.77
CA ASP A 103 -7.95 3.02 19.59
C ASP A 103 -7.39 1.74 18.96
N GLY A 104 -6.93 1.83 17.70
CA GLY A 104 -6.43 0.69 16.93
C GLY A 104 -7.52 -0.11 16.22
N THR A 105 -8.76 0.40 16.16
CA THR A 105 -9.83 -0.24 15.37
C THR A 105 -9.64 0.07 13.89
N ILE A 106 -9.43 -0.98 13.10
CA ILE A 106 -9.27 -0.94 11.66
C ILE A 106 -10.59 -1.39 11.03
N TYR A 107 -11.12 -0.56 10.14
CA TYR A 107 -12.29 -0.86 9.34
C TYR A 107 -11.84 -1.25 7.93
N VAL A 108 -12.50 -2.26 7.38
CA VAL A 108 -12.30 -2.67 6.00
C VAL A 108 -13.62 -2.77 5.26
N GLU A 109 -13.68 -2.14 4.10
CA GLU A 109 -14.86 -2.11 3.25
C GLU A 109 -14.49 -2.38 1.78
N TRP A 110 -15.22 -3.29 1.13
CA TRP A 110 -15.05 -3.58 -0.30
C TRP A 110 -16.32 -4.10 -0.97
N GLU A 111 -16.29 -4.19 -2.31
CA GLU A 111 -17.40 -4.64 -3.15
C GLU A 111 -17.67 -6.16 -2.98
N GLU A 112 -16.61 -6.94 -2.81
CA GLU A 112 -16.65 -8.40 -2.70
C GLU A 112 -15.70 -8.89 -1.60
N GLU A 113 -15.79 -10.17 -1.23
CA GLU A 113 -14.86 -10.77 -0.27
C GLU A 113 -13.43 -10.74 -0.84
N TYR A 114 -12.50 -10.18 -0.05
CA TYR A 114 -11.11 -10.05 -0.44
C TYR A 114 -10.19 -10.47 0.72
N PRO A 115 -9.11 -11.21 0.46
CA PRO A 115 -8.20 -11.71 1.48
C PRO A 115 -7.26 -10.60 1.97
N PHE A 116 -7.79 -9.64 2.72
CA PHE A 116 -6.96 -8.59 3.31
C PHE A 116 -6.00 -9.17 4.36
N GLU A 117 -4.79 -8.62 4.40
CA GLU A 117 -3.73 -9.04 5.32
C GLU A 117 -3.35 -7.86 6.23
N VAL A 118 -2.77 -8.16 7.40
CA VAL A 118 -2.23 -7.13 8.31
C VAL A 118 -1.22 -6.23 7.59
N GLY A 119 -0.38 -6.80 6.73
CA GLY A 119 0.58 -6.07 5.91
C GLY A 119 -0.04 -5.04 4.97
N HIS A 120 -1.26 -5.27 4.48
CA HIS A 120 -1.96 -4.28 3.65
C HIS A 120 -2.29 -3.02 4.45
N PHE A 121 -2.69 -3.16 5.71
CA PHE A 121 -2.93 -2.02 6.60
C PHE A 121 -1.62 -1.26 6.88
N LEU A 122 -0.57 -1.98 7.27
CA LEU A 122 0.75 -1.38 7.55
C LEU A 122 1.30 -0.63 6.33
N TRP A 123 1.07 -1.15 5.13
CA TRP A 123 1.43 -0.49 3.89
C TRP A 123 0.59 0.77 3.63
N ILE A 124 -0.74 0.69 3.82
CA ILE A 124 -1.63 1.86 3.69
C ILE A 124 -1.26 2.95 4.68
N TRP A 125 -0.79 2.59 5.88
CA TRP A 125 -0.31 3.52 6.90
C TRP A 125 1.11 4.05 6.63
N GLU A 126 1.83 3.50 5.66
CA GLU A 126 3.27 3.79 5.45
C GLU A 126 4.13 3.48 6.69
N PHE A 127 3.73 2.46 7.46
CA PHE A 127 4.53 2.01 8.59
C PHE A 127 5.92 1.53 8.10
N PRO A 128 7.02 1.93 8.75
CA PRO A 128 8.39 1.67 8.29
C PRO A 128 8.83 0.22 8.55
N MET A 129 8.14 -0.76 7.94
CA MET A 129 8.46 -2.20 8.09
C MET A 129 9.89 -2.55 7.71
N LYS A 130 10.49 -1.81 6.78
CA LYS A 130 11.88 -1.98 6.34
C LYS A 130 12.92 -1.75 7.44
N ASP A 131 12.56 -1.03 8.50
CA ASP A 131 13.45 -0.69 9.60
C ASP A 131 13.28 -1.67 10.77
N MET A 132 12.47 -2.72 10.60
CA MET A 132 12.15 -3.74 11.60
C MET A 132 12.89 -5.05 11.33
N ASP A 133 13.34 -5.72 12.39
CA ASP A 133 13.90 -7.06 12.37
C ASP A 133 12.77 -8.12 12.34
N GLU A 134 12.50 -8.66 11.15
CA GLU A 134 11.49 -9.70 10.95
C GLU A 134 11.74 -10.97 11.78
N SER A 135 13.00 -11.28 12.13
CA SER A 135 13.34 -12.51 12.85
C SER A 135 12.95 -12.47 14.33
N LYS A 136 12.83 -11.26 14.88
CA LYS A 136 12.41 -10.99 16.27
C LYS A 136 10.95 -10.57 16.35
N SER A 137 10.41 -10.06 15.26
CA SER A 137 9.04 -9.55 15.18
C SER A 137 8.03 -10.68 15.00
N ARG A 138 6.82 -10.50 15.54
CA ARG A 138 5.73 -11.48 15.40
C ARG A 138 4.35 -10.82 15.36
N ILE A 139 3.42 -11.51 14.71
CA ILE A 139 1.99 -11.16 14.72
C ILE A 139 1.25 -12.24 15.50
N ILE A 140 0.47 -11.84 16.48
CA ILE A 140 -0.38 -12.69 17.30
C ILE A 140 -1.83 -12.41 16.93
N VAL A 141 -2.61 -13.44 16.63
CA VAL A 141 -4.03 -13.36 16.26
C VAL A 141 -4.83 -14.09 17.31
N ASP A 142 -5.74 -13.39 17.97
CA ASP A 142 -6.59 -13.92 19.05
C ASP A 142 -5.78 -14.68 20.12
N GLY A 143 -4.61 -14.15 20.47
CA GLY A 143 -3.70 -14.72 21.47
C GLY A 143 -2.79 -15.85 20.97
N LYS A 144 -2.86 -16.23 19.69
CA LYS A 144 -1.97 -17.24 19.09
C LYS A 144 -1.04 -16.61 18.07
N GLU A 145 0.26 -16.90 18.17
CA GLU A 145 1.23 -16.50 17.16
C GLU A 145 0.88 -17.04 15.78
N SER A 146 0.99 -16.18 14.77
CA SER A 146 0.68 -16.47 13.37
C SER A 146 1.95 -16.87 12.62
N ASP A 147 1.91 -18.06 12.01
CA ASP A 147 2.98 -18.55 11.12
C ASP A 147 3.12 -17.72 9.83
N ARG A 148 2.19 -16.78 9.58
CA ARG A 148 2.16 -15.93 8.38
C ARG A 148 2.69 -14.51 8.62
N PHE A 149 3.04 -14.15 9.86
CA PHE A 149 3.50 -12.80 10.22
C PHE A 149 2.59 -11.72 9.62
N ILE A 150 3.12 -10.74 8.86
CA ILE A 150 2.34 -9.68 8.20
C ILE A 150 1.33 -10.19 7.16
N HIS A 151 1.50 -11.41 6.65
CA HIS A 151 0.56 -12.04 5.72
C HIS A 151 -0.62 -12.71 6.43
N ALA A 152 -0.79 -12.49 7.74
CA ALA A 152 -1.96 -12.95 8.47
C ALA A 152 -3.22 -12.32 7.88
N LEU A 153 -4.18 -13.15 7.48
CA LEU A 153 -5.46 -12.69 6.95
C LEU A 153 -6.28 -12.04 8.06
N LEU A 154 -6.88 -10.89 7.73
CA LEU A 154 -7.83 -10.19 8.57
C LEU A 154 -9.14 -10.99 8.66
N LYS A 155 -9.72 -11.03 9.86
CA LYS A 155 -10.97 -11.72 10.16
C LYS A 155 -11.83 -10.80 11.01
N ASP A 156 -13.08 -10.64 10.62
CA ASP A 156 -14.02 -9.77 11.33
C ASP A 156 -14.11 -10.13 12.82
N GLY A 157 -13.99 -9.11 13.67
CA GLY A 157 -14.02 -9.21 15.12
C GLY A 157 -12.75 -9.77 15.79
N SER A 158 -11.74 -10.19 15.03
CA SER A 158 -10.48 -10.69 15.61
C SER A 158 -9.60 -9.55 16.14
N VAL A 159 -8.77 -9.90 17.12
CA VAL A 159 -7.77 -9.01 17.72
C VAL A 159 -6.38 -9.44 17.27
N TYR A 160 -5.64 -8.50 16.71
CA TYR A 160 -4.28 -8.66 16.25
C TYR A 160 -3.36 -7.91 17.20
N ARG A 161 -2.25 -8.53 17.56
CA ARG A 161 -1.14 -7.86 18.25
C ARG A 161 0.11 -7.99 17.40
N ALA A 162 0.67 -6.86 17.00
CA ALA A 162 1.94 -6.78 16.32
C ALA A 162 3.02 -6.41 17.34
N GLU A 163 3.96 -7.32 17.57
CA GLU A 163 5.16 -7.06 18.35
C GLU A 163 6.31 -6.95 17.36
N LEU A 164 6.73 -5.71 17.09
CA LEU A 164 7.77 -5.39 16.12
C LEU A 164 9.01 -4.89 16.85
N TYR A 165 10.18 -5.27 16.36
CA TYR A 165 11.46 -4.86 16.92
C TYR A 165 12.30 -4.17 15.85
N SER A 166 12.89 -3.03 16.18
CA SER A 166 13.72 -2.27 15.27
C SER A 166 15.03 -3.01 14.96
N GLU A 167 15.57 -2.84 13.75
CA GLU A 167 16.91 -3.34 13.44
C GLU A 167 17.94 -2.72 14.40
N GLY A 168 18.77 -3.57 15.01
CA GLY A 168 19.76 -3.14 16.00
C GLY A 168 19.22 -2.97 17.43
N PHE A 169 17.95 -3.26 17.68
CA PHE A 169 17.44 -3.38 19.05
C PHE A 169 18.08 -4.58 19.75
N ASP A 170 18.76 -4.30 20.87
CA ASP A 170 19.46 -5.28 21.70
C ASP A 170 18.93 -5.16 23.13
N GLU A 171 18.12 -6.14 23.55
CA GLU A 171 17.54 -6.22 24.90
C GLU A 171 18.61 -6.20 26.00
N SER A 172 19.86 -6.61 25.68
CA SER A 172 20.95 -6.59 26.66
C SER A 172 21.36 -5.17 27.09
N GLN A 173 21.15 -4.15 26.26
CA GLN A 173 21.49 -2.77 26.61
C GLN A 173 20.56 -2.16 27.66
N GLU A 174 19.30 -2.58 27.77
CA GLU A 174 18.44 -2.14 28.88
C GLU A 174 18.88 -2.76 30.21
N SER A 175 19.39 -4.00 30.20
CA SER A 175 19.88 -4.66 31.41
C SER A 175 21.14 -4.02 31.98
N ASP A 176 21.95 -3.36 31.14
CA ASP A 176 23.15 -2.60 31.56
C ASP A 176 22.81 -1.30 32.32
N PHE A 177 21.58 -0.78 32.20
CA PHE A 177 21.11 0.38 32.97
C PHE A 177 20.40 0.01 34.27
N LEU A 178 20.11 -1.27 34.48
CA LEU A 178 19.62 -1.76 35.76
C LEU A 178 20.82 -2.00 36.69
N PRO A 179 20.83 -1.44 37.91
CA PRO A 179 21.92 -1.71 38.84
C PRO A 179 21.98 -3.23 39.11
N PRO A 180 23.18 -3.83 39.13
CA PRO A 180 23.32 -5.24 39.45
C PRO A 180 22.86 -5.46 40.90
N ASP A 181 21.93 -6.40 41.05
CA ASP A 181 21.37 -6.97 42.28
C ASP A 181 20.43 -6.07 43.13
N LEU A 182 19.20 -6.56 43.30
CA LEU A 182 18.32 -6.30 44.44
C LEU A 182 17.98 -7.64 45.11
#